data_AF-A0A2V7IZ59-F1
#
_entry.id   AF-A0A2V7IZ59-F1
#
_cell.length_a   1.000
_cell.length_b   1.000
_cell.length_c   1.000
_cell.angle_alpha   90.00
_cell.angle_beta   90.00
_cell.angle_gamma   90.00
#
_symmetry.space_group_name_H-M   'P 1'
#
loop_
_entity.id
_entity.type
_entity.pdbx_description
1 polymer ?
#
loop_
_entity_poly.entity_id
_entity_poly.type
_entity_poly.pdbx_seq_one_letter_code
_entity_poly.pdbx_strand_id
1 'polypeptide(L)'
;MKREQYDALVKRVEAYAAAHPAAYAMRVVLLAALGYVYAGLMLLVAFAVVAGVSWLTFRASHSQFSPLLMTIAVLGATLLVTGRVLWVRFPAPGGVRLRAGDGPGLVALVHMLTARLRTPRLHRILITTVGNVGVVQRPRLGPFGWYRNYLLLGLPLMQTLSPEEFRAALAHELGHLSRQHGRFGSWIYRIRVMWLRLGAQPQGGHGGLATQWFLTRWAPYFNAYTLVLARRQEYDADQFAAQLAGKNVLARGLARMEVMGSYLQQRWWPAVLARAQIDPEPPTGVMGSLAVALRAGPTPSDERRWLEQALRRRTDHGDTHPSLSDRLAALRVSAQPALALGREGGSLSAAEFHFGETLPELQSRLGALWAREVRSAWQRRHQLAAQAQQRLAELATAASARPLTPGEEWEQAQLELDLNGAEGALPRLRALVERAPDHHQARYALGSVLLEGDDPSGVQHIAWVCEREPAARVSGYELVSRFYERHGREREAEEYQRRAWAAADLWELALAERRGVDARDRLLPHALTPEEVRGLRQQLEQIPLLKAAYIARKDVRHIAEQPYYVVAVELRLRSYWAHAPAQRRQLIGPALQALPLRGPWCLFCGRLDSRHVWAKIKQVPGAELLRR
;
A
#
# COMPACT_ATOMS: atom_id res chain seq x y z
N MET A 1 -17.35 -5.13 -6.57
CA MET A 1 -18.34 -4.29 -5.85
C MET A 1 -17.77 -2.88 -5.81
N LYS A 2 -18.53 -1.84 -6.18
CA LYS A 2 -18.03 -0.46 -6.13
C LYS A 2 -17.81 -0.02 -4.67
N ARG A 3 -16.92 0.94 -4.43
CA ARG A 3 -16.56 1.38 -3.07
C ARG A 3 -17.74 1.97 -2.30
N GLU A 4 -18.57 2.80 -2.94
CA GLU A 4 -19.82 3.31 -2.34
C GLU A 4 -20.80 2.19 -1.92
N GLN A 5 -20.93 1.14 -2.73
CA GLN A 5 -21.77 -0.01 -2.41
C GLN A 5 -21.22 -0.80 -1.22
N TYR A 6 -19.90 -0.87 -1.11
CA TYR A 6 -19.21 -1.49 0.02
C TYR A 6 -19.47 -0.70 1.31
N ASP A 7 -19.33 0.62 1.27
CA ASP A 7 -19.56 1.48 2.45
C ASP A 7 -21.02 1.44 2.92
N ALA A 8 -21.97 1.50 1.98
CA ALA A 8 -23.39 1.32 2.29
C ALA A 8 -23.71 -0.09 2.84
N LEU A 9 -22.99 -1.12 2.40
CA LEU A 9 -23.10 -2.46 2.98
C LEU A 9 -22.56 -2.49 4.41
N VAL A 10 -21.37 -1.92 4.67
CA VAL A 10 -20.79 -1.85 6.01
C VAL A 10 -21.74 -1.16 6.98
N LYS A 11 -22.27 0.02 6.63
CA LYS A 11 -23.25 0.75 7.47
C LYS A 11 -24.49 -0.09 7.81
N ARG A 12 -25.05 -0.82 6.83
CA ARG A 12 -26.20 -1.72 7.07
C ARG A 12 -25.83 -2.89 7.96
N VAL A 13 -24.64 -3.46 7.80
CA VAL A 13 -24.17 -4.57 8.62
C VAL A 13 -23.88 -4.12 10.06
N GLU A 14 -23.35 -2.91 10.25
CA GLU A 14 -23.17 -2.30 11.58
C GLU A 14 -24.51 -2.15 12.31
N ALA A 15 -25.51 -1.55 11.65
CA ALA A 15 -26.85 -1.43 12.21
C ALA A 15 -27.48 -2.80 12.55
N TYR A 16 -27.31 -3.79 11.67
CA TYR A 16 -27.79 -5.16 11.90
C TYR A 16 -27.07 -5.85 13.06
N ALA A 17 -25.73 -5.70 13.17
CA ALA A 17 -24.93 -6.28 14.23
C ALA A 17 -25.25 -5.68 15.61
N ALA A 18 -25.62 -4.40 15.65
CA ALA A 18 -26.09 -3.71 16.85
C ALA A 18 -27.47 -4.23 17.29
N ALA A 19 -28.42 -4.38 16.36
CA ALA A 19 -29.77 -4.85 16.66
C ALA A 19 -29.85 -6.35 17.00
N HIS A 20 -29.04 -7.19 16.32
CA HIS A 20 -29.16 -8.66 16.40
C HIS A 20 -27.79 -9.36 16.55
N PRO A 21 -27.12 -9.23 17.71
CA PRO A 21 -25.73 -9.67 17.89
C PRO A 21 -25.52 -11.18 17.69
N ALA A 22 -26.39 -12.02 18.24
CA ALA A 22 -26.29 -13.48 18.12
C ALA A 22 -26.54 -13.96 16.68
N ALA A 23 -27.60 -13.45 16.05
CA ALA A 23 -27.92 -13.79 14.66
C ALA A 23 -26.83 -13.30 13.69
N TYR A 24 -26.23 -12.13 13.97
CA TYR A 24 -25.07 -11.63 13.23
C TYR A 24 -23.85 -12.55 13.35
N ALA A 25 -23.49 -12.99 14.57
CA ALA A 25 -22.38 -13.92 14.76
C ALA A 25 -22.60 -15.23 13.96
N MET A 26 -23.83 -15.78 13.99
CA MET A 26 -24.19 -16.96 13.20
C MET A 26 -24.05 -16.70 11.70
N ARG A 27 -24.50 -15.54 11.19
CA ARG A 27 -24.31 -15.17 9.77
C ARG A 27 -22.83 -15.12 9.39
N VAL A 28 -21.97 -14.57 10.23
CA VAL A 28 -20.52 -14.55 9.96
C VAL A 28 -19.94 -15.97 9.89
N VAL A 29 -20.35 -16.87 10.80
CA VAL A 29 -19.96 -18.29 10.76
C VAL A 29 -20.41 -18.96 9.46
N LEU A 30 -21.67 -18.80 9.07
CA LEU A 30 -22.23 -19.38 7.85
C LEU A 30 -21.51 -18.86 6.61
N LEU A 31 -21.20 -17.56 6.56
CA LEU A 31 -20.43 -16.98 5.47
C LEU A 31 -19.00 -17.55 5.42
N ALA A 32 -18.33 -17.69 6.57
CA ALA A 32 -17.01 -18.31 6.63
C ALA A 32 -17.05 -19.78 6.15
N ALA A 33 -18.06 -20.54 6.55
CA ALA A 33 -18.29 -21.92 6.10
C ALA A 33 -18.54 -21.99 4.58
N LEU A 34 -19.34 -21.07 4.04
CA LEU A 34 -19.59 -20.98 2.60
C LEU A 34 -18.30 -20.74 1.80
N GLY A 35 -17.37 -19.95 2.34
CA GLY A 35 -16.04 -19.77 1.74
C GLY A 35 -15.23 -21.06 1.66
N TYR A 36 -15.28 -21.90 2.69
CA TYR A 36 -14.66 -23.22 2.67
C TYR A 36 -15.35 -24.18 1.70
N VAL A 37 -16.69 -24.20 1.67
CA VAL A 37 -17.45 -25.00 0.70
C VAL A 37 -17.08 -24.63 -0.73
N TYR A 38 -16.99 -23.33 -1.03
CA TYR A 38 -16.57 -22.85 -2.35
C TYR A 38 -15.15 -23.32 -2.71
N ALA A 39 -14.18 -23.20 -1.80
CA ALA A 39 -12.83 -23.69 -2.04
C ALA A 39 -12.78 -25.21 -2.25
N GLY A 40 -13.54 -25.96 -1.45
CA GLY A 40 -13.68 -27.41 -1.61
C GLY A 40 -14.29 -27.78 -2.97
N LEU A 41 -15.33 -27.06 -3.41
CA LEU A 41 -15.96 -27.26 -4.71
C LEU A 41 -14.99 -26.96 -5.86
N MET A 42 -14.20 -25.90 -5.77
CA MET A 42 -13.17 -25.59 -6.80
C MET A 42 -12.11 -26.69 -6.89
N LEU A 43 -11.67 -27.24 -5.75
CA LEU A 43 -10.76 -28.39 -5.74
C LEU A 43 -11.41 -29.64 -6.32
N LEU A 44 -12.69 -29.90 -6.02
CA LEU A 44 -13.45 -31.01 -6.56
C LEU A 44 -13.62 -30.88 -8.09
N VAL A 45 -13.95 -29.70 -8.60
CA VAL A 45 -14.06 -29.43 -10.04
C VAL A 45 -12.71 -29.61 -10.72
N ALA A 46 -11.62 -29.09 -10.15
CA ALA A 46 -10.29 -29.31 -10.68
C ALA A 46 -9.95 -30.80 -10.75
N PHE A 47 -10.24 -31.55 -9.68
CA PHE A 47 -10.08 -33.00 -9.66
C PHE A 47 -10.93 -33.71 -10.72
N ALA A 48 -12.20 -33.34 -10.87
CA ALA A 48 -13.10 -33.92 -11.86
C ALA A 48 -12.65 -33.64 -13.30
N VAL A 49 -12.14 -32.43 -13.60
CA VAL A 49 -11.57 -32.09 -14.91
C VAL A 49 -10.35 -32.96 -15.21
N VAL A 50 -9.45 -33.10 -14.23
CA VAL A 50 -8.27 -33.97 -14.37
C VAL A 50 -8.70 -35.41 -14.61
N ALA A 51 -9.60 -35.94 -13.79
CA ALA A 51 -10.13 -37.30 -13.94
C ALA A 51 -10.85 -37.52 -15.28
N GLY A 52 -11.61 -36.53 -15.76
CA GLY A 52 -12.30 -36.57 -17.04
C GLY A 52 -11.34 -36.56 -18.23
N VAL A 53 -10.33 -35.68 -18.23
CA VAL A 53 -9.27 -35.66 -19.26
C VAL A 53 -8.50 -36.97 -19.26
N SER A 54 -8.14 -37.47 -18.09
CA SER A 54 -7.52 -38.78 -17.91
C SER A 54 -8.35 -39.91 -18.50
N TRP A 55 -9.66 -39.95 -18.21
CA TRP A 55 -10.56 -40.97 -18.75
C TRP A 55 -10.70 -40.88 -20.28
N LEU A 56 -10.80 -39.68 -20.84
CA LEU A 56 -10.84 -39.46 -22.30
C LEU A 56 -9.56 -39.91 -22.98
N THR A 57 -8.39 -39.58 -22.41
CA THR A 57 -7.10 -40.05 -22.95
C THR A 57 -6.94 -41.56 -22.83
N PHE A 58 -7.43 -42.16 -21.75
CA PHE A 58 -7.46 -43.61 -21.60
C PHE A 58 -8.31 -44.31 -22.67
N ARG A 59 -9.48 -43.76 -22.99
CA ARG A 59 -10.34 -44.24 -24.08
C ARG A 59 -9.70 -44.10 -25.47
N ALA A 60 -8.91 -43.05 -25.69
CA ALA A 60 -8.30 -42.76 -26.98
C ALA A 60 -6.97 -43.51 -27.21
N SER A 61 -6.28 -43.94 -26.16
CA SER A 61 -4.99 -44.62 -26.26
C SER A 61 -5.13 -46.14 -26.37
N HIS A 62 -4.41 -46.77 -27.30
CA HIS A 62 -4.31 -48.24 -27.41
C HIS A 62 -3.35 -48.86 -26.36
N SER A 63 -2.69 -48.04 -25.55
CA SER A 63 -1.74 -48.43 -24.50
C SER A 63 -2.24 -47.91 -23.14
N GLN A 64 -2.50 -48.82 -22.20
CA GLN A 64 -3.03 -48.47 -20.87
C GLN A 64 -2.01 -47.76 -19.95
N PHE A 65 -0.73 -47.70 -20.33
CA PHE A 65 0.33 -47.17 -19.46
C PHE A 65 0.48 -45.64 -19.52
N SER A 66 0.21 -45.02 -20.67
CA SER A 66 0.34 -43.56 -20.88
C SER A 66 -0.70 -42.71 -20.10
N PRO A 67 -2.00 -43.08 -20.03
CA PRO A 67 -3.02 -42.30 -19.34
C PRO A 67 -2.88 -42.30 -17.82
N LEU A 68 -2.51 -43.44 -17.23
CA LEU A 68 -2.35 -43.57 -15.77
C LEU A 68 -1.20 -42.70 -15.26
N LEU A 69 -0.05 -42.74 -15.92
CA LEU A 69 1.10 -41.89 -15.60
C LEU A 69 0.76 -40.40 -15.76
N MET A 70 0.03 -40.03 -16.82
CA MET A 70 -0.41 -38.64 -17.02
C MET A 70 -1.39 -38.21 -15.93
N THR A 71 -2.32 -39.07 -15.51
CA THR A 71 -3.25 -38.81 -14.41
C THR A 71 -2.52 -38.57 -13.10
N ILE A 72 -1.57 -39.44 -12.76
CA ILE A 72 -0.75 -39.33 -11.55
C ILE A 72 0.09 -38.05 -11.63
N ALA A 73 0.67 -37.73 -12.79
CA ALA A 73 1.46 -36.52 -12.98
C ALA A 73 0.61 -35.24 -12.83
N VAL A 74 -0.59 -35.18 -13.40
CA VAL A 74 -1.48 -34.02 -13.31
C VAL A 74 -2.09 -33.89 -11.92
N LEU A 75 -2.50 -35.00 -11.28
CA LEU A 75 -2.98 -35.00 -9.90
C LEU A 75 -1.86 -34.60 -8.94
N GLY A 76 -0.66 -35.15 -9.13
CA GLY A 76 0.54 -34.80 -8.38
C GLY A 76 0.92 -33.33 -8.55
N ALA A 77 0.87 -32.80 -9.78
CA ALA A 77 1.11 -31.38 -10.05
C ALA A 77 0.04 -30.48 -9.40
N THR A 78 -1.23 -30.87 -9.46
CA THR A 78 -2.34 -30.12 -8.84
C THR A 78 -2.18 -30.09 -7.31
N LEU A 79 -1.95 -31.26 -6.69
CA LEU A 79 -1.70 -31.36 -5.25
C LEU A 79 -0.45 -30.60 -4.84
N LEU A 80 0.61 -30.61 -5.65
CA LEU A 80 1.84 -29.87 -5.40
C LEU A 80 1.62 -28.37 -5.50
N VAL A 81 0.88 -27.87 -6.49
CA VAL A 81 0.54 -26.44 -6.64
C VAL A 81 -0.37 -25.98 -5.51
N THR A 82 -1.47 -26.68 -5.23
CA THR A 82 -2.38 -26.37 -4.11
C THR A 82 -1.65 -26.44 -2.77
N GLY A 83 -0.83 -27.47 -2.57
CA GLY A 83 0.00 -27.64 -1.39
C GLY A 83 0.98 -26.48 -1.21
N ARG A 84 1.65 -26.05 -2.28
CA ARG A 84 2.61 -24.93 -2.24
C ARG A 84 1.93 -23.60 -1.92
N VAL A 85 0.71 -23.38 -2.41
CA VAL A 85 -0.10 -22.19 -2.11
C VAL A 85 -0.58 -22.17 -0.65
N LEU A 86 -0.87 -23.34 -0.07
CA LEU A 86 -1.22 -23.47 1.35
C LEU A 86 0.02 -23.44 2.28
N TRP A 87 1.20 -23.78 1.75
CA TRP A 87 2.47 -23.83 2.47
C TRP A 87 3.32 -22.56 2.33
N VAL A 88 2.68 -21.39 2.37
CA VAL A 88 3.40 -20.11 2.41
C VAL A 88 4.18 -20.03 3.72
N ARG A 89 5.51 -19.97 3.62
CA ARG A 89 6.38 -19.75 4.78
C ARG A 89 6.25 -18.31 5.25
N PHE A 90 5.78 -18.14 6.48
CA PHE A 90 5.80 -16.85 7.15
C PHE A 90 7.21 -16.59 7.69
N PRO A 91 7.90 -15.50 7.29
CA PRO A 91 9.18 -15.14 7.90
C PRO A 91 8.98 -14.89 9.40
N ALA A 92 10.01 -15.16 10.21
CA ALA A 92 9.97 -14.77 11.61
C ALA A 92 9.96 -13.24 11.70
N PRO A 93 9.20 -12.64 12.65
CA PRO A 93 9.22 -11.20 12.82
C PRO A 93 10.63 -10.73 13.22
N GLY A 94 11.03 -9.57 12.68
CA GLY A 94 12.26 -8.88 13.06
C GLY A 94 12.17 -8.25 14.45
N GLY A 95 13.33 -7.91 15.02
CA GLY A 95 13.44 -7.28 16.34
C GLY A 95 14.54 -7.88 17.22
N VAL A 96 14.88 -7.15 18.27
CA VAL A 96 15.87 -7.58 19.27
C VAL A 96 15.18 -8.49 20.28
N ARG A 97 15.64 -9.73 20.42
CA ARG A 97 15.11 -10.65 21.43
C ARG A 97 15.46 -10.16 22.83
N LEU A 98 14.46 -10.11 23.70
CA LEU A 98 14.63 -9.86 25.13
C LEU A 98 15.43 -11.02 25.76
N ARG A 99 16.58 -10.74 26.37
CA ARG A 99 17.41 -11.76 27.04
C ARG A 99 16.81 -12.11 28.40
N ALA A 100 17.23 -13.27 28.94
CA ALA A 100 16.92 -13.61 30.33
C ALA A 100 17.70 -12.64 31.23
N GLY A 101 17.00 -11.75 31.93
CA GLY A 101 17.58 -10.67 32.74
C GLY A 101 17.17 -9.27 32.27
N ASP A 102 16.88 -9.09 30.98
CA ASP A 102 16.40 -7.81 30.45
C ASP A 102 14.95 -7.59 30.92
N GLY A 103 14.73 -6.54 31.72
CA GLY A 103 13.40 -6.08 32.15
C GLY A 103 12.52 -7.11 32.88
N PRO A 104 12.91 -7.59 34.07
CA PRO A 104 12.15 -8.60 34.83
C PRO A 104 10.72 -8.13 35.16
N GLY A 105 10.53 -6.84 35.43
CA GLY A 105 9.22 -6.26 35.68
C GLY A 105 8.27 -6.35 34.47
N LEU A 106 8.80 -6.22 33.25
CA LEU A 106 8.03 -6.41 32.02
C LEU A 106 7.60 -7.86 31.84
N VAL A 107 8.50 -8.81 32.08
CA VAL A 107 8.19 -10.24 32.00
C VAL A 107 7.11 -10.62 33.01
N ALA A 108 7.21 -10.11 34.25
CA ALA A 108 6.19 -10.30 35.27
C ALA A 108 4.84 -9.69 34.85
N LEU A 109 4.82 -8.48 34.29
CA LEU A 109 3.62 -7.84 33.76
C LEU A 109 2.96 -8.70 32.66
N VAL A 110 3.75 -9.18 31.69
CA VAL A 110 3.27 -10.06 30.62
C VAL A 110 2.70 -11.35 31.20
N HIS A 111 3.37 -12.00 32.16
CA HIS A 111 2.86 -13.20 32.81
C HIS A 111 1.54 -12.95 33.56
N MET A 112 1.44 -11.85 34.31
CA MET A 112 0.22 -11.46 35.01
C MET A 112 -0.95 -11.24 34.04
N LEU A 113 -0.71 -10.49 32.95
CA LEU A 113 -1.74 -10.22 31.95
C LEU A 113 -2.17 -11.49 31.21
N THR A 114 -1.22 -12.31 30.75
CA THR A 114 -1.51 -13.57 30.05
C THR A 114 -2.29 -14.56 30.94
N ALA A 115 -2.02 -14.60 32.25
CA ALA A 115 -2.76 -15.40 33.21
C ALA A 115 -4.21 -14.88 33.39
N ARG A 116 -4.39 -13.57 33.62
CA ARG A 116 -5.73 -12.97 33.77
C ARG A 116 -6.58 -13.11 32.51
N LEU A 117 -5.98 -12.90 31.34
CA LEU A 117 -6.64 -13.00 30.03
C LEU A 117 -6.79 -14.43 29.51
N ARG A 118 -6.16 -15.41 30.18
CA ARG A 118 -6.10 -16.80 29.73
C ARG A 118 -5.62 -16.92 28.27
N THR A 119 -4.61 -16.14 27.89
CA THR A 119 -4.08 -16.16 26.51
C THR A 119 -3.28 -17.45 26.24
N PRO A 120 -3.07 -17.82 24.95
CA PRO A 120 -2.06 -18.81 24.58
C PRO A 120 -0.66 -18.43 25.08
N ARG A 121 0.20 -19.42 25.28
CA ARG A 121 1.60 -19.22 25.67
C ARG A 121 2.32 -18.34 24.65
N LEU A 122 2.95 -17.27 25.12
CA LEU A 122 3.88 -16.47 24.35
C LEU A 122 5.25 -17.16 24.36
N HIS A 123 5.85 -17.34 23.19
CA HIS A 123 7.09 -18.12 23.05
C HIS A 123 8.32 -17.23 23.01
N ARG A 124 8.18 -16.00 22.53
CA ARG A 124 9.26 -15.01 22.42
C ARG A 124 8.69 -13.60 22.58
N ILE A 125 9.46 -12.74 23.25
CA ILE A 125 9.24 -11.30 23.32
C ILE A 125 10.35 -10.63 22.51
N LEU A 126 9.98 -9.79 21.54
CA LEU A 126 10.89 -9.04 20.68
C LEU A 126 10.65 -7.54 20.87
N ILE A 127 11.74 -6.79 21.03
CA ILE A 127 11.72 -5.33 21.04
C ILE A 127 11.93 -4.84 19.61
N THR A 128 11.06 -3.95 19.14
CA THR A 128 11.02 -3.50 17.74
C THR A 128 11.18 -1.98 17.62
N THR A 129 11.55 -1.54 16.41
CA THR A 129 11.68 -0.12 16.01
C THR A 129 10.32 0.52 15.68
N VAL A 130 9.26 -0.27 15.56
CA VAL A 130 7.91 0.19 15.23
C VAL A 130 7.24 0.75 16.48
N GLY A 131 6.51 1.86 16.36
CA GLY A 131 5.73 2.47 17.45
C GLY A 131 4.41 1.75 17.77
N ASN A 132 4.42 0.41 17.84
CA ASN A 132 3.23 -0.37 18.16
C ASN A 132 3.55 -1.57 19.07
N VAL A 133 2.54 -2.12 19.75
CA VAL A 133 2.58 -3.45 20.38
C VAL A 133 1.72 -4.37 19.54
N GLY A 134 2.11 -5.64 19.44
CA GLY A 134 1.26 -6.59 18.73
C GLY A 134 1.70 -8.03 18.93
N VAL A 135 0.84 -8.96 18.53
CA VAL A 135 1.15 -10.39 18.57
C VAL A 135 1.10 -11.02 17.21
N VAL A 136 2.21 -11.68 16.84
CA VAL A 136 2.33 -12.44 15.61
C VAL A 136 2.24 -13.93 15.91
N GLN A 137 1.27 -14.59 15.28
CA GLN A 137 1.12 -16.04 15.33
C GLN A 137 1.69 -16.67 14.07
N ARG A 138 2.83 -17.34 14.19
CA ARG A 138 3.49 -18.02 13.06
C ARG A 138 3.07 -19.49 13.00
N PRO A 139 2.36 -19.95 11.96
CA PRO A 139 2.02 -21.37 11.83
C PRO A 139 3.29 -22.22 11.62
N ARG A 140 3.38 -23.38 12.29
CA ARG A 140 4.50 -24.32 12.10
C ARG A 140 4.17 -25.44 11.12
N LEU A 141 2.89 -25.81 11.00
CA LEU A 141 2.40 -26.82 10.06
C LEU A 141 1.40 -26.25 9.05
N GLY A 142 1.74 -25.11 8.42
CA GLY A 142 0.87 -24.49 7.41
C GLY A 142 -0.56 -24.23 7.93
N PRO A 143 -1.62 -24.62 7.19
CA PRO A 143 -3.01 -24.37 7.61
C PRO A 143 -3.45 -25.23 8.82
N PHE A 144 -2.71 -26.30 9.16
CA PHE A 144 -3.03 -27.23 10.24
C PHE A 144 -2.65 -26.70 11.64
N GLY A 145 -1.97 -25.55 11.73
CA GLY A 145 -1.76 -24.83 12.97
C GLY A 145 -0.39 -25.01 13.65
N TRP A 146 -0.41 -25.24 14.97
CA TRP A 146 0.74 -25.16 15.90
C TRP A 146 1.49 -23.83 15.85
N TYR A 147 0.78 -22.78 16.23
CA TYR A 147 1.30 -21.43 16.19
C TYR A 147 2.39 -21.20 17.22
N ARG A 148 3.49 -20.62 16.75
CA ARG A 148 4.47 -19.97 17.61
C ARG A 148 4.06 -18.51 17.77
N ASN A 149 3.72 -18.12 18.99
CA ASN A 149 3.27 -16.77 19.33
C ASN A 149 4.45 -15.88 19.72
N TYR A 150 4.57 -14.72 19.07
CA TYR A 150 5.60 -13.70 19.31
C TYR A 150 4.92 -12.43 19.81
N LEU A 151 5.34 -11.92 20.96
CA LEU A 151 4.96 -10.58 21.41
C LEU A 151 5.97 -9.58 20.87
N LEU A 152 5.51 -8.60 20.11
CA LEU A 152 6.30 -7.51 19.59
C LEU A 152 6.02 -6.28 20.43
N LEU A 153 7.07 -5.67 20.98
CA LEU A 153 7.01 -4.48 21.81
C LEU A 153 7.81 -3.37 21.16
N GLY A 154 7.12 -2.34 20.67
CA GLY A 154 7.75 -1.15 20.13
C GLY A 154 8.47 -0.34 21.18
N LEU A 155 9.79 -0.22 21.10
CA LEU A 155 10.54 0.67 21.99
C LEU A 155 10.07 2.13 21.90
N PRO A 156 9.77 2.70 20.71
CA PRO A 156 9.22 4.06 20.62
C PRO A 156 7.90 4.21 21.39
N LEU A 157 7.03 3.19 21.34
CA LEU A 157 5.77 3.21 22.06
C LEU A 157 6.00 3.18 23.58
N MET A 158 6.89 2.30 24.05
CA MET A 158 7.25 2.22 25.47
C MET A 158 7.89 3.50 26.00
N GLN A 159 8.64 4.23 25.17
CA GLN A 159 9.20 5.54 25.51
C GLN A 159 8.12 6.62 25.56
N THR A 160 7.09 6.52 24.71
CA THR A 160 5.97 7.46 24.64
C THR A 160 5.04 7.32 25.85
N LEU A 161 4.65 6.10 26.21
CA LEU A 161 3.63 5.84 27.21
C LEU A 161 4.17 5.87 28.64
N SER A 162 3.29 6.19 29.60
CA SER A 162 3.54 5.88 31.01
C SER A 162 3.46 4.36 31.27
N PRO A 163 3.98 3.85 32.41
CA PRO A 163 3.88 2.42 32.73
C PRO A 163 2.43 1.91 32.77
N GLU A 164 1.49 2.72 33.26
CA GLU A 164 0.08 2.35 33.34
C GLU A 164 -0.60 2.35 31.96
N GLU A 165 -0.29 3.34 31.12
CA GLU A 165 -0.80 3.41 29.75
C GLU A 165 -0.26 2.27 28.89
N PHE A 166 1.03 1.96 29.05
CA PHE A 166 1.64 0.81 28.38
C PHE A 166 1.01 -0.51 28.85
N ARG A 167 0.71 -0.64 30.15
CA ARG A 167 -0.05 -1.79 30.67
C ARG A 167 -1.44 -1.87 30.05
N ALA A 168 -2.14 -0.74 29.86
CA ALA A 168 -3.43 -0.69 29.19
C ALA A 168 -3.33 -1.13 27.72
N ALA A 169 -2.36 -0.59 26.97
CA ALA A 169 -2.10 -0.95 25.58
C ALA A 169 -1.74 -2.45 25.45
N LEU A 170 -0.88 -2.97 26.32
CA LEU A 170 -0.52 -4.39 26.33
C LEU A 170 -1.71 -5.29 26.70
N ALA A 171 -2.57 -4.85 27.62
CA ALA A 171 -3.79 -5.57 27.97
C ALA A 171 -4.78 -5.62 26.81
N HIS A 172 -4.93 -4.53 26.06
CA HIS A 172 -5.74 -4.46 24.84
C HIS A 172 -5.23 -5.48 23.81
N GLU A 173 -3.95 -5.43 23.48
CA GLU A 173 -3.33 -6.32 22.48
C GLU A 173 -3.40 -7.80 22.85
N LEU A 174 -3.18 -8.14 24.13
CA LEU A 174 -3.35 -9.51 24.62
C LEU A 174 -4.83 -9.92 24.68
N GLY A 175 -5.74 -8.95 24.81
CA GLY A 175 -7.20 -9.13 24.75
C GLY A 175 -7.66 -9.82 23.47
N HIS A 176 -7.07 -9.47 22.32
CA HIS A 176 -7.36 -10.14 21.04
C HIS A 176 -7.05 -11.64 21.04
N LEU A 177 -6.12 -12.09 21.89
CA LEU A 177 -5.74 -13.50 22.04
C LEU A 177 -6.47 -14.21 23.18
N SER A 178 -7.28 -13.49 23.94
CA SER A 178 -8.01 -14.05 25.08
C SER A 178 -8.83 -15.26 24.66
N ARG A 179 -8.73 -16.35 25.45
CA ARG A 179 -9.54 -17.56 25.20
C ARG A 179 -11.02 -17.39 25.56
N GLN A 180 -11.36 -16.38 26.36
CA GLN A 180 -12.74 -16.14 26.79
C GLN A 180 -13.59 -15.49 25.69
N HIS A 181 -12.98 -14.66 24.82
CA HIS A 181 -13.70 -13.91 23.78
C HIS A 181 -13.08 -14.02 22.36
N GLY A 182 -11.84 -14.52 22.21
CA GLY A 182 -11.06 -14.36 20.97
C GLY A 182 -10.99 -15.56 20.01
N ARG A 183 -11.37 -16.80 20.40
CA ARG A 183 -11.19 -17.98 19.51
C ARG A 183 -11.92 -17.87 18.17
N PHE A 184 -13.17 -17.43 18.23
CA PHE A 184 -14.01 -17.17 17.06
C PHE A 184 -13.43 -16.02 16.21
N GLY A 185 -13.10 -14.90 16.85
CA GLY A 185 -12.52 -13.73 16.19
C GLY A 185 -11.21 -13.99 15.49
N SER A 186 -10.24 -14.61 16.18
CA SER A 186 -8.96 -14.95 15.59
C SER A 186 -9.10 -15.94 14.42
N TRP A 187 -10.10 -16.84 14.44
CA TRP A 187 -10.38 -17.73 13.32
C TRP A 187 -10.90 -16.97 12.10
N ILE A 188 -11.91 -16.12 12.28
CA ILE A 188 -12.44 -15.26 11.23
C ILE A 188 -11.35 -14.33 10.66
N TYR A 189 -10.54 -13.72 11.52
CA TYR A 189 -9.40 -12.89 11.11
C TYR A 189 -8.43 -13.66 10.21
N ARG A 190 -8.04 -14.89 10.59
CA ARG A 190 -7.16 -15.73 9.76
C ARG A 190 -7.77 -16.04 8.39
N ILE A 191 -9.06 -16.35 8.34
CA ILE A 191 -9.78 -16.60 7.08
C ILE A 191 -9.75 -15.33 6.20
N ARG A 192 -10.08 -14.17 6.78
CA ARG A 192 -10.05 -12.88 6.09
C ARG A 192 -8.67 -12.57 5.50
N VAL A 193 -7.60 -12.71 6.29
CA VAL A 193 -6.22 -12.47 5.83
C VAL A 193 -5.83 -13.44 4.72
N MET A 194 -6.23 -14.71 4.81
CA MET A 194 -5.99 -15.70 3.77
C MET A 194 -6.65 -15.29 2.44
N TRP A 195 -7.91 -14.89 2.45
CA TRP A 195 -8.62 -14.46 1.24
C TRP A 195 -8.05 -13.18 0.63
N LEU A 196 -7.72 -12.17 1.45
CA LEU A 196 -7.08 -10.94 0.99
C LEU A 196 -5.75 -11.22 0.29
N ARG A 197 -4.95 -12.15 0.82
CA ARG A 197 -3.68 -12.57 0.21
C ARG A 197 -3.88 -13.32 -1.11
N LEU A 198 -4.90 -14.17 -1.21
CA LEU A 198 -5.23 -14.85 -2.45
C LEU A 198 -5.68 -13.85 -3.52
N GLY A 199 -6.41 -12.81 -3.15
CA GLY A 199 -6.81 -11.72 -4.06
C GLY A 199 -5.67 -10.79 -4.47
N ALA A 200 -4.65 -10.62 -3.63
CA ALA A 200 -3.51 -9.73 -3.87
C ALA A 200 -2.40 -10.33 -4.77
N GLN A 201 -2.46 -11.62 -5.12
CA GLN A 201 -1.48 -12.18 -6.05
C GLN A 201 -1.72 -11.62 -7.47
N PRO A 202 -0.67 -11.12 -8.15
CA PRO A 202 -0.81 -10.60 -9.50
C PRO A 202 -1.37 -11.71 -10.40
N GLN A 203 -2.51 -11.44 -11.05
CA GLN A 203 -3.20 -12.39 -11.92
C GLN A 203 -2.41 -12.60 -13.22
N GLY A 204 -1.30 -13.32 -13.13
CA GLY A 204 -0.56 -13.86 -14.26
C GLY A 204 -1.25 -15.09 -14.82
N GLY A 205 -2.42 -14.91 -15.44
CA GLY A 205 -3.07 -15.93 -16.27
C GLY A 205 -4.33 -16.59 -15.69
N HIS A 206 -5.41 -16.52 -16.47
CA HIS A 206 -6.57 -17.43 -16.52
C HIS A 206 -7.16 -17.93 -15.19
N GLY A 207 -7.41 -17.02 -14.24
CA GLY A 207 -8.45 -17.31 -13.24
C GLY A 207 -9.78 -17.49 -13.97
N GLY A 208 -10.37 -18.68 -13.92
CA GLY A 208 -11.69 -18.92 -14.53
C GLY A 208 -12.75 -17.96 -13.98
N LEU A 209 -13.88 -17.83 -14.70
CA LEU A 209 -14.99 -16.93 -14.33
C LEU A 209 -15.44 -17.08 -12.87
N ALA A 210 -15.37 -18.30 -12.32
CA ALA A 210 -15.66 -18.59 -10.92
C ALA A 210 -14.71 -17.87 -9.95
N THR A 211 -13.39 -17.94 -10.17
CA THR A 211 -12.38 -17.25 -9.34
C THR A 211 -12.56 -15.75 -9.40
N GLN A 212 -12.83 -15.19 -10.59
CA GLN A 212 -13.10 -13.76 -10.75
C GLN A 212 -14.36 -13.35 -10.00
N TRP A 213 -15.46 -14.11 -10.11
CA TRP A 213 -16.69 -13.86 -9.36
C TRP A 213 -16.45 -13.89 -7.84
N PHE A 214 -15.73 -14.90 -7.34
CA PHE A 214 -15.41 -15.05 -5.93
C PHE A 214 -14.65 -13.83 -5.39
N LEU A 215 -13.59 -13.41 -6.11
CA LEU A 215 -12.76 -12.28 -5.70
C LEU A 215 -13.46 -10.92 -5.83
N THR A 216 -14.35 -10.75 -6.81
CA THR A 216 -14.98 -9.44 -7.10
C THR A 216 -16.33 -9.24 -6.41
N ARG A 217 -16.99 -10.33 -5.99
CA ARG A 217 -18.34 -10.31 -5.43
C ARG A 217 -18.40 -10.87 -4.01
N TRP A 218 -17.96 -12.10 -3.80
CA TRP A 218 -18.06 -12.76 -2.50
C TRP A 218 -17.04 -12.22 -1.50
N ALA A 219 -15.76 -12.08 -1.89
CA ALA A 219 -14.71 -11.65 -0.97
C ALA A 219 -14.95 -10.24 -0.40
N PRO A 220 -15.36 -9.21 -1.19
CA PRO A 220 -15.72 -7.91 -0.64
C PRO A 220 -16.94 -7.97 0.29
N TYR A 221 -17.94 -8.80 -0.04
CA TYR A 221 -19.11 -9.00 0.81
C TYR A 221 -18.74 -9.64 2.15
N PHE A 222 -17.97 -10.72 2.14
CA PHE A 222 -17.43 -11.34 3.35
C PHE A 222 -16.57 -10.36 4.16
N ASN A 223 -15.73 -9.57 3.49
CA ASN A 223 -14.89 -8.56 4.12
C ASN A 223 -15.74 -7.53 4.89
N ALA A 224 -16.83 -7.03 4.30
CA ALA A 224 -17.72 -6.08 4.98
C ALA A 224 -18.31 -6.66 6.29
N TYR A 225 -18.75 -7.92 6.28
CA TYR A 225 -19.23 -8.58 7.51
C TYR A 225 -18.10 -8.78 8.52
N THR A 226 -16.98 -9.35 8.10
CA THR A 226 -15.87 -9.59 9.04
C THR A 226 -15.21 -8.33 9.57
N LEU A 227 -15.30 -7.21 8.85
CA LEU A 227 -14.83 -5.90 9.29
C LEU A 227 -15.63 -5.38 10.49
N VAL A 228 -16.96 -5.46 10.42
CA VAL A 228 -17.84 -5.05 11.53
C VAL A 228 -17.58 -5.90 12.77
N LEU A 229 -17.29 -7.20 12.58
CA LEU A 229 -16.89 -8.08 13.69
C LEU A 229 -15.55 -7.64 14.29
N ALA A 230 -14.57 -7.27 13.45
CA ALA A 230 -13.27 -6.80 13.92
C ALA A 230 -13.40 -5.52 14.77
N ARG A 231 -14.19 -4.53 14.32
CA ARG A 231 -14.45 -3.30 15.08
C ARG A 231 -15.07 -3.56 16.45
N ARG A 232 -16.00 -4.52 16.53
CA ARG A 232 -16.58 -4.91 17.81
C ARG A 232 -15.54 -5.51 18.76
N GLN A 233 -14.61 -6.30 18.22
CA GLN A 233 -13.52 -6.88 19.01
C GLN A 233 -12.54 -5.82 19.53
N GLU A 234 -12.36 -4.71 18.81
CA GLU A 234 -11.60 -3.56 19.30
C GLU A 234 -12.28 -2.93 20.53
N TYR A 235 -13.59 -2.71 20.48
CA TYR A 235 -14.34 -2.21 21.63
C TYR A 235 -14.32 -3.18 22.82
N ASP A 236 -14.44 -4.49 22.57
CA ASP A 236 -14.35 -5.51 23.62
C ASP A 236 -12.95 -5.52 24.26
N ALA A 237 -11.89 -5.38 23.46
CA ALA A 237 -10.51 -5.29 23.93
C ALA A 237 -10.27 -4.01 24.73
N ASP A 238 -10.85 -2.88 24.31
CA ASP A 238 -10.82 -1.61 25.06
C ASP A 238 -11.51 -1.70 26.41
N GLN A 239 -12.71 -2.29 26.46
CA GLN A 239 -13.42 -2.50 27.71
C GLN A 239 -12.60 -3.35 28.68
N PHE A 240 -11.97 -4.41 28.19
CA PHE A 240 -11.12 -5.26 29.01
C PHE A 240 -9.87 -4.51 29.51
N ALA A 241 -9.18 -3.79 28.63
CA ALA A 241 -8.02 -2.98 29.00
C ALA A 241 -8.40 -1.91 30.05
N ALA A 242 -9.55 -1.27 29.88
CA ALA A 242 -10.10 -0.31 30.81
C ALA A 242 -10.47 -0.92 32.17
N GLN A 243 -10.95 -2.16 32.22
CA GLN A 243 -11.20 -2.87 33.49
C GLN A 243 -9.89 -3.18 34.24
N LEU A 244 -8.78 -3.40 33.54
CA LEU A 244 -7.50 -3.75 34.15
C LEU A 244 -6.60 -2.57 34.53
N ALA A 245 -6.69 -1.47 33.79
CA ALA A 245 -5.80 -0.31 33.93
C ALA A 245 -6.56 1.01 34.22
N GLY A 246 -7.88 1.03 34.04
CA GLY A 246 -8.70 2.22 34.18
C GLY A 246 -9.03 2.89 32.85
N LYS A 247 -10.27 3.37 32.72
CA LYS A 247 -10.78 4.04 31.50
C LYS A 247 -10.00 5.29 31.12
N ASN A 248 -9.67 6.13 32.10
CA ASN A 248 -8.93 7.38 31.88
C ASN A 248 -7.48 7.10 31.45
N VAL A 249 -6.85 6.07 32.01
CA VAL A 249 -5.50 5.64 31.63
C VAL A 249 -5.50 5.17 30.17
N LEU A 250 -6.45 4.31 29.79
CA LEU A 250 -6.57 3.86 28.40
C LEU A 250 -6.84 5.05 27.46
N ALA A 251 -7.79 5.91 27.79
CA ALA A 251 -8.14 7.10 27.00
C ALA A 251 -6.92 8.01 26.74
N ARG A 252 -6.13 8.31 27.79
CA ARG A 252 -4.88 9.07 27.66
C ARG A 252 -3.85 8.36 26.80
N GLY A 253 -3.68 7.05 26.99
CA GLY A 253 -2.77 6.24 26.17
C GLY A 253 -3.14 6.30 24.69
N LEU A 254 -4.43 6.15 24.35
CA LEU A 254 -4.93 6.24 22.98
C LEU A 254 -4.66 7.61 22.35
N ALA A 255 -5.00 8.70 23.05
CA ALA A 255 -4.75 10.05 22.57
C ALA A 255 -3.25 10.36 22.43
N ARG A 256 -2.42 9.89 23.38
CA ARG A 256 -0.96 10.08 23.32
C ARG A 256 -0.34 9.35 22.13
N MET A 257 -0.85 8.15 21.79
CA MET A 257 -0.40 7.42 20.60
C MET A 257 -0.72 8.17 19.30
N GLU A 258 -1.91 8.76 19.18
CA GLU A 258 -2.28 9.55 17.99
C GLU A 258 -1.42 10.81 17.83
N VAL A 259 -1.26 11.59 18.91
CA VAL A 259 -0.45 12.83 18.87
C VAL A 259 1.01 12.51 18.63
N MET A 260 1.58 11.54 19.35
CA MET A 260 2.99 11.20 19.20
C MET A 260 3.26 10.49 17.87
N GLY A 261 2.30 9.72 17.35
CA GLY A 261 2.35 9.18 15.99
C GLY A 261 2.48 10.31 14.95
N SER A 262 1.65 11.34 15.06
CA SER A 262 1.74 12.53 14.21
C SER A 262 3.07 13.26 14.38
N TYR A 263 3.55 13.45 15.61
CA TYR A 263 4.85 14.06 15.88
C TYR A 263 6.00 13.32 15.19
N LEU A 264 6.04 11.99 15.36
CA LEU A 264 7.09 11.16 14.78
C LEU A 264 7.04 11.18 13.26
N GLN A 265 5.84 11.10 12.67
CA GLN A 265 5.69 11.07 11.21
C GLN A 265 5.94 12.43 10.54
N GLN A 266 5.49 13.54 11.15
CA GLN A 266 5.52 14.85 10.52
C GLN A 266 6.75 15.69 10.89
N ARG A 267 7.40 15.42 12.02
CA ARG A 267 8.57 16.19 12.48
C ARG A 267 9.82 15.35 12.59
N TRP A 268 9.79 14.31 13.43
CA TRP A 268 11.01 13.65 13.84
C TRP A 268 11.62 12.74 12.78
N TRP A 269 10.84 11.81 12.18
CA TRP A 269 11.36 10.94 11.11
C TRP A 269 11.82 11.72 9.87
N PRO A 270 11.07 12.73 9.37
CA PRO A 270 11.56 13.58 8.28
C PRO A 270 12.91 14.22 8.60
N ALA A 271 13.10 14.75 9.81
CA ALA A 271 14.38 15.33 10.23
C ALA A 271 15.52 14.30 10.27
N VAL A 272 15.25 13.08 10.77
CA VAL A 272 16.24 11.99 10.75
C VAL A 272 16.58 11.61 9.30
N LEU A 273 15.60 11.44 8.42
CA LEU A 273 15.81 11.07 7.02
C LEU A 273 16.46 12.19 6.20
N ALA A 274 16.29 13.45 6.58
CA ALA A 274 16.97 14.59 5.96
C ALA A 274 18.48 14.54 6.20
N ARG A 275 18.95 13.95 7.30
CA ARG A 275 20.39 13.76 7.55
C ARG A 275 21.09 12.94 6.49
N ALA A 276 20.37 12.08 5.76
CA ALA A 276 20.96 11.34 4.64
C ALA A 276 21.53 12.26 3.54
N GLN A 277 21.14 13.53 3.49
CA GLN A 277 21.76 14.51 2.58
C GLN A 277 23.21 14.85 2.96
N ILE A 278 23.58 14.69 4.23
CA ILE A 278 24.89 15.08 4.78
C ILE A 278 25.69 13.83 5.16
N ASP A 279 25.05 12.91 5.88
CA ASP A 279 25.68 11.71 6.42
C ASP A 279 25.59 10.54 5.42
N PRO A 280 26.72 9.97 4.95
CA PRO A 280 26.70 8.84 4.01
C PRO A 280 26.22 7.53 4.65
N GLU A 281 26.36 7.41 5.98
CA GLU A 281 25.90 6.25 6.75
C GLU A 281 24.78 6.64 7.73
N PRO A 282 23.85 5.72 8.03
CA PRO A 282 22.79 5.99 9.00
C PRO A 282 23.34 6.18 10.42
N PRO A 283 22.74 7.09 11.22
CA PRO A 283 23.20 7.35 12.58
C PRO A 283 23.01 6.14 13.49
N THR A 284 24.02 5.83 14.32
CA THR A 284 24.02 4.68 15.23
C THR A 284 23.21 4.93 16.52
N GLY A 285 23.07 6.19 16.95
CA GLY A 285 22.39 6.61 18.17
C GLY A 285 20.89 6.92 18.04
N VAL A 286 20.24 6.53 16.92
CA VAL A 286 18.88 6.99 16.58
C VAL A 286 17.82 6.67 17.64
N MET A 287 17.95 5.54 18.35
CA MET A 287 16.99 5.11 19.37
C MET A 287 17.16 5.86 20.70
N GLY A 288 18.38 6.37 20.96
CA GLY A 288 18.65 7.25 22.09
C GLY A 288 18.13 8.66 21.82
N SER A 289 18.41 9.22 20.64
CA SER A 289 17.87 10.53 20.26
C SER A 289 16.35 10.54 20.15
N LEU A 290 15.74 9.42 19.73
CA LEU A 290 14.30 9.22 19.78
C LEU A 290 13.74 9.36 21.19
N ALA A 291 14.38 8.73 22.18
CA ALA A 291 13.94 8.80 23.56
C ALA A 291 13.94 10.25 24.09
N VAL A 292 14.98 11.02 23.74
CA VAL A 292 15.08 12.45 24.08
C VAL A 292 13.97 13.24 23.41
N ALA A 293 13.72 13.02 22.11
CA ALA A 293 12.67 13.72 21.37
C ALA A 293 11.27 13.40 21.91
N LEU A 294 10.98 12.13 22.23
CA LEU A 294 9.71 11.70 22.81
C LEU A 294 9.47 12.26 24.21
N ARG A 295 10.54 12.46 24.98
CA ARG A 295 10.47 13.10 26.30
C ARG A 295 10.21 14.61 26.17
N ALA A 296 10.85 15.27 25.21
CA ALA A 296 10.59 16.69 24.92
C ALA A 296 9.17 16.91 24.40
N GLY A 297 8.69 15.99 23.55
CA GLY A 297 7.37 16.05 22.95
C GLY A 297 7.21 17.17 21.92
N PRO A 298 6.01 17.30 21.34
CA PRO A 298 5.68 18.41 20.44
C PRO A 298 5.48 19.73 21.16
N THR A 299 5.41 20.82 20.39
CA THR A 299 4.98 22.11 20.93
C THR A 299 3.52 22.05 21.38
N PRO A 300 3.08 22.88 22.34
CA PRO A 300 1.68 22.89 22.79
C PRO A 300 0.67 23.17 21.66
N SER A 301 1.06 23.95 20.66
CA SER A 301 0.24 24.22 19.47
C SER A 301 0.10 22.99 18.57
N ASP A 302 1.21 22.30 18.29
CA ASP A 302 1.20 21.07 17.49
C ASP A 302 0.45 19.94 18.23
N GLU A 303 0.62 19.82 19.55
CA GLU A 303 -0.13 18.88 20.40
C GLU A 303 -1.64 19.09 20.28
N ARG A 304 -2.11 20.34 20.49
CA ARG A 304 -3.52 20.68 20.38
C ARG A 304 -4.06 20.40 18.97
N ARG A 305 -3.33 20.83 17.94
CA ARG A 305 -3.73 20.62 16.54
C ARG A 305 -3.90 19.14 16.23
N TRP A 306 -2.90 18.30 16.53
CA TRP A 306 -2.97 16.87 16.22
C TRP A 306 -3.99 16.13 17.06
N LEU A 307 -4.21 16.54 18.31
CA LEU A 307 -5.28 15.96 19.13
C LEU A 307 -6.66 16.29 18.54
N GLU A 308 -6.90 17.54 18.16
CA GLU A 308 -8.15 17.95 17.51
C GLU A 308 -8.38 17.20 16.19
N GLN A 309 -7.33 17.05 15.36
CA GLN A 309 -7.39 16.26 14.13
C GLN A 309 -7.72 14.78 14.41
N ALA A 310 -7.11 14.18 15.43
CA ALA A 310 -7.38 12.79 15.82
C ALA A 310 -8.81 12.58 16.32
N LEU A 311 -9.36 13.55 17.07
CA LEU A 311 -10.74 13.51 17.55
C LEU A 311 -11.78 13.72 16.44
N ARG A 312 -11.44 14.51 15.40
CA ARG A 312 -12.31 14.74 14.23
C ARG A 312 -12.30 13.57 13.24
N ARG A 313 -11.22 12.77 13.20
CA ARG A 313 -11.11 11.63 12.29
C ARG A 313 -12.27 10.66 12.53
N ARG A 314 -12.96 10.28 11.45
CA ARG A 314 -14.00 9.26 11.47
C ARG A 314 -13.41 7.87 11.21
N THR A 315 -14.10 6.86 11.70
CA THR A 315 -13.79 5.47 11.36
C THR A 315 -14.04 5.24 9.86
N ASP A 316 -12.99 5.22 9.05
CA ASP A 316 -13.08 4.90 7.62
C ASP A 316 -13.57 3.46 7.42
N HIS A 317 -14.43 3.20 6.44
CA HIS A 317 -14.98 1.88 6.12
C HIS A 317 -13.92 0.85 5.65
N GLY A 318 -12.67 1.27 5.43
CA GLY A 318 -11.53 0.37 5.22
C GLY A 318 -10.78 -0.03 6.48
N ASP A 319 -10.93 0.71 7.58
CA ASP A 319 -10.11 0.54 8.79
C ASP A 319 -10.71 -0.51 9.75
N THR A 320 -9.83 -1.39 10.23
CA THR A 320 -10.16 -2.38 11.27
C THR A 320 -10.25 -1.77 12.65
N HIS A 321 -9.57 -0.64 12.89
CA HIS A 321 -9.61 0.09 14.15
C HIS A 321 -10.63 1.23 14.09
N PRO A 322 -11.54 1.35 15.08
CA PRO A 322 -12.37 2.52 15.23
C PRO A 322 -11.54 3.77 15.54
N SER A 323 -12.06 4.94 15.19
CA SER A 323 -11.43 6.24 15.49
C SER A 323 -11.26 6.48 16.98
N LEU A 324 -10.36 7.39 17.34
CA LEU A 324 -10.15 7.81 18.72
C LEU A 324 -11.47 8.26 19.36
N SER A 325 -12.26 9.08 18.66
CA SER A 325 -13.55 9.58 19.15
C SER A 325 -14.56 8.46 19.44
N ASP A 326 -14.69 7.49 18.54
CA ASP A 326 -15.61 6.35 18.73
C ASP A 326 -15.19 5.48 19.92
N ARG A 327 -13.88 5.24 20.09
CA ARG A 327 -13.33 4.47 21.22
C ARG A 327 -13.54 5.19 22.55
N LEU A 328 -13.29 6.50 22.61
CA LEU A 328 -13.53 7.30 23.81
C LEU A 328 -15.02 7.34 24.19
N ALA A 329 -15.91 7.45 23.20
CA ALA A 329 -17.35 7.40 23.40
C ALA A 329 -17.79 6.03 23.94
N ALA A 330 -17.27 4.93 23.37
CA ALA A 330 -17.54 3.56 23.85
C ALA A 330 -17.07 3.35 25.31
N LEU A 331 -15.96 3.97 25.70
CA LEU A 331 -15.44 3.96 27.07
C LEU A 331 -16.24 4.86 28.03
N ARG A 332 -17.06 5.78 27.50
CA ARG A 332 -17.78 6.83 28.21
C ARG A 332 -16.83 7.82 28.91
N VAL A 333 -15.79 8.25 28.21
CA VAL A 333 -14.81 9.25 28.70
C VAL A 333 -14.97 10.54 27.89
N SER A 334 -15.05 11.69 28.58
CA SER A 334 -15.11 13.00 27.91
C SER A 334 -13.72 13.44 27.44
N ALA A 335 -13.65 14.08 26.27
CA ALA A 335 -12.38 14.37 25.61
C ALA A 335 -11.55 15.52 26.24
N GLN A 336 -12.14 16.40 27.07
CA GLN A 336 -11.58 17.76 27.25
C GLN A 336 -10.99 18.16 28.62
N PRO A 337 -11.06 17.37 29.71
CA PRO A 337 -10.03 17.50 30.76
C PRO A 337 -9.18 16.24 30.96
N ALA A 338 -9.59 15.10 30.40
CA ALA A 338 -8.92 13.82 30.63
C ALA A 338 -7.63 13.63 29.80
N LEU A 339 -7.43 14.42 28.73
CA LEU A 339 -6.36 14.24 27.75
C LEU A 339 -5.21 15.25 27.91
N ALA A 340 -4.82 15.60 29.14
CA ALA A 340 -3.54 16.26 29.35
C ALA A 340 -2.42 15.27 28.94
N LEU A 341 -1.81 15.48 27.77
CA LEU A 341 -0.80 14.58 27.21
C LEU A 341 0.61 14.92 27.68
N GLY A 342 0.81 16.10 28.27
CA GLY A 342 2.01 16.44 29.01
C GLY A 342 2.30 15.38 30.08
N ARG A 343 3.53 14.86 30.10
CA ARG A 343 3.98 14.03 31.23
C ARG A 343 4.09 14.92 32.45
N GLU A 344 3.56 14.48 33.58
CA GLU A 344 3.90 15.10 34.87
C GLU A 344 5.42 15.08 35.03
N GLY A 345 6.01 16.23 35.36
CA GLY A 345 7.46 16.38 35.49
C GLY A 345 8.04 15.31 36.42
N GLY A 346 9.01 14.54 35.93
CA GLY A 346 9.64 13.44 36.68
C GLY A 346 9.02 12.05 36.49
N SER A 347 7.90 11.91 35.79
CA SER A 347 7.32 10.59 35.50
C SER A 347 8.16 9.78 34.51
N LEU A 348 8.44 8.53 34.86
CA LEU A 348 9.18 7.60 34.00
C LEU A 348 8.35 7.16 32.79
N SER A 349 9.03 6.85 31.69
CA SER A 349 8.46 6.06 30.60
C SER A 349 8.31 4.60 30.95
N ALA A 350 7.42 3.90 30.25
CA ALA A 350 7.32 2.46 30.38
C ALA A 350 8.64 1.77 30.02
N ALA A 351 9.39 2.32 29.05
CA ALA A 351 10.74 1.85 28.72
C ALA A 351 11.70 2.01 29.91
N GLU A 352 11.74 3.19 30.54
CA GLU A 352 12.61 3.45 31.69
C GLU A 352 12.21 2.64 32.91
N PHE A 353 10.91 2.57 33.21
CA PHE A 353 10.37 1.80 34.31
C PHE A 353 10.65 0.30 34.18
N HIS A 354 10.49 -0.25 32.97
CA HIS A 354 10.63 -1.69 32.77
C HIS A 354 12.06 -2.16 32.51
N PHE A 355 12.90 -1.35 31.87
CA PHE A 355 14.27 -1.76 31.51
C PHE A 355 15.35 -1.15 32.41
N GLY A 356 15.08 -0.03 33.10
CA GLY A 356 16.02 0.62 33.99
C GLY A 356 17.41 0.80 33.36
N GLU A 357 18.43 0.31 34.05
CA GLU A 357 19.84 0.39 33.64
C GLU A 357 20.16 -0.36 32.33
N THR A 358 19.32 -1.32 31.92
CA THR A 358 19.53 -2.08 30.66
C THR A 358 19.01 -1.34 29.42
N LEU A 359 18.28 -0.24 29.59
CA LEU A 359 17.67 0.52 28.49
C LEU A 359 18.70 1.04 27.46
N PRO A 360 19.85 1.64 27.85
CA PRO A 360 20.82 2.14 26.89
C PRO A 360 21.44 1.04 26.02
N GLU A 361 21.73 -0.14 26.59
CA GLU A 361 22.22 -1.29 25.81
C GLU A 361 21.16 -1.76 24.80
N LEU A 362 19.90 -1.82 25.23
CA LEU A 362 18.78 -2.19 24.37
C LEU A 362 18.57 -1.19 23.22
N GLN A 363 18.65 0.11 23.51
CA GLN A 363 18.60 1.18 22.51
C GLN A 363 19.74 1.04 21.49
N SER A 364 20.97 0.77 21.95
CA SER A 364 22.13 0.57 21.08
C SER A 364 21.96 -0.64 20.15
N ARG A 365 21.56 -1.79 20.70
CA ARG A 365 21.29 -3.01 19.92
C ARG A 365 20.19 -2.80 18.87
N LEU A 366 19.13 -2.08 19.25
CA LEU A 366 18.02 -1.77 18.36
C LEU A 366 18.41 -0.72 17.29
N GLY A 367 19.22 0.28 17.66
CA GLY A 367 19.77 1.27 16.74
C GLY A 367 20.69 0.63 15.70
N ALA A 368 21.55 -0.31 16.10
CA ALA A 368 22.39 -1.08 15.18
C ALA A 368 21.56 -1.96 14.22
N LEU A 369 20.47 -2.57 14.70
CA LEU A 369 19.53 -3.31 13.86
C LEU A 369 18.89 -2.38 12.81
N TRP A 370 18.35 -1.24 13.25
CA TRP A 370 17.74 -0.24 12.38
C TRP A 370 18.73 0.25 11.32
N ALA A 371 19.93 0.65 11.72
CA ALA A 371 20.98 1.15 10.82
C ALA A 371 21.31 0.12 9.73
N ARG A 372 21.41 -1.16 10.09
CA ARG A 372 21.63 -2.25 9.13
C ARG A 372 20.47 -2.42 8.16
N GLU A 373 19.23 -2.32 8.63
CA GLU A 373 18.03 -2.47 7.79
C GLU A 373 17.88 -1.32 6.79
N VAL A 374 18.21 -0.08 7.21
CA VAL A 374 18.04 1.11 6.35
C VAL A 374 19.25 1.45 5.50
N ARG A 375 20.45 0.91 5.79
CA ARG A 375 21.73 1.31 5.15
C ARG A 375 21.64 1.43 3.63
N SER A 376 21.10 0.42 2.95
CA SER A 376 21.03 0.42 1.48
C SER A 376 20.12 1.52 0.92
N ALA A 377 18.98 1.79 1.58
CA ALA A 377 18.08 2.87 1.20
C ALA A 377 18.68 4.24 1.56
N TRP A 378 19.38 4.32 2.69
CA TRP A 378 20.07 5.52 3.16
C TRP A 378 21.18 5.96 2.20
N GLN A 379 22.08 5.05 1.82
CA GLN A 379 23.16 5.33 0.88
C GLN A 379 22.63 5.76 -0.50
N ARG A 380 21.54 5.15 -0.98
CA ARG A 380 20.87 5.61 -2.21
C ARG A 380 20.30 7.01 -2.07
N ARG A 381 19.66 7.32 -0.95
CA ARG A 381 19.14 8.67 -0.68
C ARG A 381 20.27 9.70 -0.63
N HIS A 382 21.41 9.36 -0.02
CA HIS A 382 22.61 10.21 0.02
C HIS A 382 23.16 10.48 -1.39
N GLN A 383 23.29 9.45 -2.21
CA GLN A 383 23.75 9.58 -3.61
C GLN A 383 22.81 10.46 -4.44
N LEU A 384 21.50 10.22 -4.34
CA LEU A 384 20.49 11.03 -5.03
C LEU A 384 20.50 12.49 -4.56
N ALA A 385 20.68 12.73 -3.27
CA ALA A 385 20.80 14.08 -2.72
C ALA A 385 22.04 14.81 -3.25
N ALA A 386 23.19 14.14 -3.30
CA ALA A 386 24.42 14.72 -3.86
C ALA A 386 24.26 15.08 -5.35
N GLN A 387 23.62 14.20 -6.13
CA GLN A 387 23.30 14.46 -7.54
C GLN A 387 22.34 15.64 -7.71
N ALA A 388 21.30 15.70 -6.88
CA ALA A 388 20.33 16.79 -6.89
C ALA A 388 20.98 18.14 -6.53
N GLN A 389 21.85 18.17 -5.52
CA GLN A 389 22.59 19.37 -5.12
C GLN A 389 23.54 19.86 -6.23
N GLN A 390 24.27 18.94 -6.87
CA GLN A 390 25.10 19.27 -8.01
C GLN A 390 24.26 19.88 -9.14
N ARG A 391 23.11 19.25 -9.46
CA ARG A 391 22.22 19.72 -10.52
C ARG A 391 21.62 21.10 -10.21
N LEU A 392 21.27 21.37 -8.96
CA LEU A 392 20.84 22.70 -8.52
C LEU A 392 21.93 23.76 -8.71
N ALA A 393 23.20 23.43 -8.43
CA ALA A 393 24.32 24.35 -8.62
C ALA A 393 24.56 24.66 -10.12
N GLU A 394 24.42 23.66 -10.99
CA GLU A 394 24.47 23.84 -12.45
C GLU A 394 23.35 24.77 -12.94
N LEU A 395 22.11 24.55 -12.48
CA LEU A 395 20.96 25.39 -12.84
C LEU A 395 21.11 26.82 -12.31
N ALA A 396 21.65 27.01 -11.09
CA ALA A 396 21.94 28.33 -10.54
C ALA A 396 23.01 29.08 -11.35
N THR A 397 24.03 28.36 -11.82
CA THR A 397 25.07 28.91 -12.71
C THR A 397 24.47 29.32 -14.06
N ALA A 398 23.63 28.45 -14.64
CA ALA A 398 22.93 28.75 -15.90
C ALA A 398 21.99 29.96 -15.76
N ALA A 399 21.27 30.08 -14.65
CA ALA A 399 20.38 31.20 -14.35
C ALA A 399 21.10 32.55 -14.27
N SER A 400 22.37 32.54 -13.82
CA SER A 400 23.21 33.75 -13.79
C SER A 400 23.63 34.21 -15.19
N ALA A 401 23.71 33.28 -16.15
CA ALA A 401 24.14 33.56 -17.52
C ALA A 401 22.95 33.84 -18.47
N ARG A 402 21.80 33.20 -18.25
CA ARG A 402 20.59 33.35 -19.07
C ARG A 402 19.31 33.07 -18.29
N PRO A 403 18.15 33.57 -18.74
CA PRO A 403 16.87 33.12 -18.23
C PRO A 403 16.71 31.60 -18.37
N LEU A 404 16.17 30.96 -17.34
CA LEU A 404 15.84 29.54 -17.35
C LEU A 404 14.57 29.29 -18.15
N THR A 405 14.57 28.18 -18.89
CA THR A 405 13.33 27.71 -19.55
C THR A 405 12.31 27.26 -18.51
N PRO A 406 11.00 27.25 -18.81
CA PRO A 406 9.99 26.75 -17.87
C PRO A 406 10.27 25.32 -17.38
N GLY A 407 10.86 24.46 -18.22
CA GLY A 407 11.27 23.11 -17.84
C GLY A 407 12.43 23.09 -16.84
N GLU A 408 13.40 23.98 -16.98
CA GLU A 408 14.53 24.12 -16.05
C GLU A 408 14.10 24.75 -14.71
N GLU A 409 13.18 25.71 -14.73
CA GLU A 409 12.60 26.25 -13.50
C GLU A 409 11.75 25.19 -12.77
N TRP A 410 11.02 24.35 -13.51
CA TRP A 410 10.32 23.21 -12.94
C TRP A 410 11.30 22.21 -12.32
N GLU A 411 12.36 21.85 -13.04
CA GLU A 411 13.42 20.98 -12.52
C GLU A 411 14.03 21.55 -11.23
N GLN A 412 14.34 22.85 -11.24
CA GLN A 412 14.87 23.53 -10.05
C GLN A 412 13.88 23.48 -8.88
N ALA A 413 12.60 23.78 -9.11
CA ALA A 413 11.58 23.75 -8.06
C ALA A 413 11.36 22.33 -7.50
N GLN A 414 11.42 21.31 -8.34
CA GLN A 414 11.30 19.91 -7.92
C GLN A 414 12.50 19.46 -7.07
N LEU A 415 13.72 19.78 -7.50
CA LEU A 415 14.93 19.46 -6.73
C LEU A 415 14.96 20.19 -5.38
N GLU A 416 14.50 21.44 -5.34
CA GLU A 416 14.33 22.21 -4.12
C GLU A 416 13.31 21.56 -3.17
N LEU A 417 12.20 21.07 -3.71
CA LEU A 417 11.17 20.36 -2.94
C LEU A 417 11.71 19.05 -2.34
N ASP A 418 12.52 18.31 -3.11
CA ASP A 418 13.08 17.03 -2.69
C ASP A 418 14.17 17.18 -1.62
N LEU A 419 14.95 18.27 -1.67
CA LEU A 419 16.05 18.55 -0.74
C LEU A 419 15.61 19.36 0.48
N ASN A 420 14.94 20.49 0.25
CA ASN A 420 14.66 21.50 1.28
C ASN A 420 13.17 21.52 1.67
N GLY A 421 12.34 20.71 1.02
CA GLY A 421 10.91 20.60 1.34
C GLY A 421 10.10 21.80 0.86
N ALA A 422 8.88 21.89 1.39
CA ALA A 422 7.86 22.87 1.02
C ALA A 422 8.35 24.32 1.13
N GLU A 423 9.01 24.68 2.23
CA GLU A 423 9.40 26.06 2.52
C GLU A 423 10.38 26.62 1.48
N GLY A 424 11.35 25.83 1.04
CA GLY A 424 12.30 26.23 0.00
C GLY A 424 11.68 26.29 -1.40
N ALA A 425 10.79 25.36 -1.71
CA ALA A 425 10.21 25.23 -3.05
C ALA A 425 9.06 26.22 -3.33
N LEU A 426 8.30 26.63 -2.31
CA LEU A 426 7.07 27.40 -2.48
C LEU A 426 7.26 28.72 -3.26
N PRO A 427 8.29 29.56 -3.00
CA PRO A 427 8.52 30.78 -3.78
C PRO A 427 8.78 30.49 -5.26
N ARG A 428 9.53 29.42 -5.57
CA ARG A 428 9.86 29.02 -6.94
C ARG A 428 8.62 28.51 -7.68
N LEU A 429 7.82 27.67 -7.01
CA LEU A 429 6.58 27.14 -7.57
C LEU A 429 5.57 28.25 -7.88
N ARG A 430 5.43 29.25 -7.00
CA ARG A 430 4.57 30.43 -7.25
C ARG A 430 5.03 31.20 -8.48
N ALA A 431 6.31 31.57 -8.54
CA ALA A 431 6.88 32.31 -9.67
C ALA A 431 6.71 31.55 -11.00
N LEU A 432 6.94 30.24 -11.00
CA LEU A 432 6.77 29.40 -12.19
C LEU A 432 5.31 29.33 -12.65
N VAL A 433 4.36 29.17 -11.73
CA VAL A 433 2.93 29.11 -12.08
C VAL A 433 2.40 30.46 -12.56
N GLU A 434 2.91 31.58 -12.03
CA GLU A 434 2.59 32.92 -12.53
C GLU A 434 3.12 33.13 -13.96
N ARG A 435 4.35 32.69 -14.23
CA ARG A 435 5.01 32.86 -15.53
C ARG A 435 4.53 31.87 -16.59
N ALA A 436 4.17 30.66 -16.19
CA ALA A 436 3.66 29.59 -17.04
C ALA A 436 2.39 28.97 -16.44
N PRO A 437 1.22 29.64 -16.56
CA PRO A 437 -0.04 29.21 -15.96
C PRO A 437 -0.51 27.81 -16.42
N ASP A 438 -0.11 27.40 -17.62
CA ASP A 438 -0.43 26.11 -18.22
C ASP A 438 0.58 24.99 -17.86
N HIS A 439 1.55 25.26 -16.98
CA HIS A 439 2.48 24.23 -16.51
C HIS A 439 1.82 23.30 -15.48
N HIS A 440 1.16 22.25 -15.96
CA HIS A 440 0.33 21.35 -15.14
C HIS A 440 1.04 20.76 -13.91
N GLN A 441 2.29 20.30 -14.08
CA GLN A 441 3.07 19.67 -13.00
C GLN A 441 3.41 20.67 -11.87
N ALA A 442 3.98 21.82 -12.21
CA ALA A 442 4.24 22.92 -11.28
C ALA A 442 2.98 23.37 -10.53
N ARG A 443 1.85 23.49 -11.23
CA ARG A 443 0.58 23.88 -10.59
C ARG A 443 0.05 22.82 -9.63
N TYR A 444 0.18 21.54 -9.98
CA TYR A 444 -0.18 20.43 -9.10
C TYR A 444 0.71 20.41 -7.84
N ALA A 445 2.04 20.57 -8.02
CA ALA A 445 2.99 20.63 -6.92
C ALA A 445 2.70 21.82 -5.99
N LEU A 446 2.47 23.02 -6.54
CA LEU A 446 2.07 24.20 -5.77
C LEU A 446 0.80 23.94 -4.96
N GLY A 447 -0.25 23.42 -5.62
CA GLY A 447 -1.50 23.08 -4.95
C GLY A 447 -1.30 22.08 -3.82
N SER A 448 -0.42 21.09 -4.01
CA SER A 448 -0.15 20.05 -3.03
C SER A 448 0.56 20.61 -1.79
N VAL A 449 1.62 21.41 -2.01
CA VAL A 449 2.37 22.06 -0.93
C VAL A 449 1.47 23.02 -0.13
N LEU A 450 0.60 23.78 -0.79
CA LEU A 450 -0.35 24.67 -0.11
C LEU A 450 -1.33 23.89 0.77
N LEU A 451 -1.92 22.80 0.26
CA LEU A 451 -2.84 21.96 1.05
C LEU A 451 -2.15 21.23 2.21
N GLU A 452 -0.88 20.86 2.06
CA GLU A 452 -0.08 20.30 3.15
C GLU A 452 0.24 21.35 4.23
N GLY A 453 0.45 22.60 3.82
CA GLY A 453 0.60 23.77 4.70
C GLY A 453 -0.72 24.31 5.26
N ASP A 454 -1.82 23.57 5.15
CA ASP A 454 -3.19 23.93 5.54
C ASP A 454 -3.72 25.25 4.90
N ASP A 455 -3.22 25.61 3.71
CA ASP A 455 -3.70 26.74 2.91
C ASP A 455 -4.80 26.29 1.92
N PRO A 456 -6.06 26.76 2.07
CA PRO A 456 -7.18 26.35 1.22
C PRO A 456 -7.05 26.80 -0.24
N SER A 457 -6.20 27.78 -0.55
CA SER A 457 -5.96 28.21 -1.94
C SER A 457 -5.42 27.08 -2.80
N GLY A 458 -4.76 26.08 -2.21
CA GLY A 458 -4.28 24.89 -2.91
C GLY A 458 -5.37 24.10 -3.63
N VAL A 459 -6.63 24.15 -3.16
CA VAL A 459 -7.76 23.43 -3.79
C VAL A 459 -7.97 23.88 -5.23
N GLN A 460 -7.87 25.19 -5.49
CA GLN A 460 -8.10 25.73 -6.84
C GLN A 460 -7.04 25.23 -7.83
N HIS A 461 -5.79 25.09 -7.38
CA HIS A 461 -4.68 24.63 -8.19
C HIS A 461 -4.86 23.14 -8.54
N ILE A 462 -5.21 22.31 -7.56
CA ILE A 462 -5.44 20.88 -7.78
C ILE A 462 -6.67 20.64 -8.67
N ALA A 463 -7.78 21.34 -8.42
CA ALA A 463 -8.99 21.21 -9.21
C ALA A 463 -8.74 21.57 -10.68
N TRP A 464 -8.04 22.69 -10.94
CA TRP A 464 -7.69 23.13 -12.29
C TRP A 464 -6.89 22.08 -13.06
N VAL A 465 -5.93 21.41 -12.40
CA VAL A 465 -5.13 20.34 -13.03
C VAL A 465 -6.00 19.11 -13.28
N CYS A 466 -6.84 18.70 -12.33
CA CYS A 466 -7.68 17.50 -12.47
C CYS A 466 -8.71 17.61 -13.61
N GLU A 467 -9.15 18.82 -13.95
CA GLU A 467 -10.02 19.06 -15.11
C GLU A 467 -9.32 18.75 -16.44
N ARG A 468 -8.00 19.03 -16.52
CA ARG A 468 -7.20 18.93 -17.74
C ARG A 468 -6.42 17.63 -17.86
N GLU A 469 -6.01 17.06 -16.72
CA GLU A 469 -5.15 15.88 -16.64
C GLU A 469 -5.89 14.73 -15.94
N PRO A 470 -6.41 13.75 -16.71
CA PRO A 470 -7.08 12.58 -16.13
C PRO A 470 -6.22 11.80 -15.14
N ALA A 471 -4.91 11.74 -15.39
CA ALA A 471 -3.95 11.06 -14.54
C ALA A 471 -3.83 11.70 -13.14
N ALA A 472 -4.14 12.99 -13.00
CA ALA A 472 -4.09 13.70 -11.72
C ALA A 472 -5.38 13.57 -10.91
N ARG A 473 -6.50 13.13 -11.50
CA ARG A 473 -7.83 13.14 -10.87
C ARG A 473 -7.87 12.33 -9.58
N VAL A 474 -7.33 11.11 -9.57
CA VAL A 474 -7.39 10.22 -8.40
C VAL A 474 -6.65 10.85 -7.22
N SER A 475 -5.34 11.10 -7.39
CA SER A 475 -4.49 11.64 -6.33
C SER A 475 -4.88 13.05 -5.93
N GLY A 476 -5.28 13.89 -6.89
CA GLY A 476 -5.70 15.27 -6.63
C GLY A 476 -6.99 15.35 -5.84
N TYR A 477 -8.02 14.59 -6.21
CA TYR A 477 -9.27 14.57 -5.45
C TYR A 477 -9.11 13.94 -4.06
N GLU A 478 -8.28 12.90 -3.91
CA GLU A 478 -7.96 12.35 -2.58
C GLU A 478 -7.24 13.39 -1.69
N LEU A 479 -6.33 14.17 -2.27
CA LEU A 479 -5.61 15.20 -1.53
C LEU A 479 -6.55 16.31 -1.02
N VAL A 480 -7.46 16.77 -1.87
CA VAL A 480 -8.48 17.76 -1.49
C VAL A 480 -9.47 17.19 -0.47
N SER A 481 -9.89 15.92 -0.62
CA SER A 481 -10.74 15.25 0.35
C SER A 481 -10.10 15.24 1.74
N ARG A 482 -8.84 14.77 1.83
CA ARG A 482 -8.09 14.73 3.10
C ARG A 482 -7.93 16.11 3.71
N PHE A 483 -7.69 17.15 2.90
CA PHE A 483 -7.63 18.52 3.39
C PHE A 483 -8.95 18.92 4.07
N TYR A 484 -10.09 18.72 3.41
CA TYR A 484 -11.39 19.05 3.99
C TYR A 484 -11.75 18.20 5.22
N GLU A 485 -11.39 16.92 5.23
CA GLU A 485 -11.57 16.03 6.39
C GLU A 485 -10.82 16.57 7.62
N ARG A 486 -9.55 16.95 7.47
CA ARG A 486 -8.76 17.54 8.57
C ARG A 486 -9.38 18.83 9.12
N HIS A 487 -10.07 19.59 8.27
CA HIS A 487 -10.72 20.84 8.63
C HIS A 487 -12.18 20.69 9.07
N GLY A 488 -12.73 19.46 9.11
CA GLY A 488 -14.12 19.20 9.51
C GLY A 488 -15.17 19.65 8.48
N ARG A 489 -14.77 19.85 7.22
CA ARG A 489 -15.67 20.22 6.11
C ARG A 489 -16.19 18.97 5.41
N GLU A 490 -17.14 18.31 6.08
CA GLU A 490 -17.56 16.94 5.74
C GLU A 490 -18.23 16.82 4.37
N ARG A 491 -19.10 17.77 4.01
CA ARG A 491 -19.84 17.70 2.75
C ARG A 491 -18.90 17.78 1.55
N GLU A 492 -17.93 18.68 1.63
CA GLU A 492 -16.92 18.91 0.61
C GLU A 492 -15.92 17.75 0.54
N ALA A 493 -15.49 17.22 1.69
CA ALA A 493 -14.69 16.00 1.76
C ALA A 493 -15.37 14.84 1.04
N GLU A 494 -16.62 14.53 1.40
CA GLU A 494 -17.37 13.43 0.79
C GLU A 494 -17.60 13.62 -0.72
N GLU A 495 -17.79 14.86 -1.18
CA GLU A 495 -17.90 15.17 -2.59
C GLU A 495 -16.61 14.84 -3.35
N TYR A 496 -15.46 15.35 -2.87
CA TYR A 496 -14.17 15.07 -3.49
C TYR A 496 -13.78 13.59 -3.39
N GLN A 497 -14.14 12.91 -2.31
CA GLN A 497 -13.94 11.48 -2.16
C GLN A 497 -14.73 10.67 -3.21
N ARG A 498 -16.01 11.02 -3.45
CA ARG A 498 -16.80 10.39 -4.52
C ARG A 498 -16.19 10.63 -5.90
N ARG A 499 -15.68 11.85 -6.15
CA ARG A 499 -14.96 12.16 -7.41
C ARG A 499 -13.68 11.33 -7.55
N ALA A 500 -12.92 11.15 -6.46
CA ALA A 500 -11.73 10.31 -6.45
C ALA A 500 -12.07 8.85 -6.79
N TRP A 501 -13.13 8.29 -6.20
CA TRP A 501 -13.57 6.92 -6.49
C TRP A 501 -14.08 6.76 -7.92
N ALA A 502 -14.88 7.70 -8.41
CA ALA A 502 -15.34 7.67 -9.80
C ALA A 502 -14.15 7.74 -10.78
N ALA A 503 -13.15 8.58 -10.48
CA ALA A 503 -11.91 8.65 -11.26
C ALA A 503 -11.10 7.36 -11.19
N ALA A 504 -11.00 6.72 -10.02
CA ALA A 504 -10.29 5.45 -9.85
C ALA A 504 -10.98 4.29 -10.60
N ASP A 505 -12.30 4.17 -10.49
CA ASP A 505 -13.11 3.20 -11.25
C ASP A 505 -12.89 3.38 -12.76
N LEU A 506 -12.94 4.63 -13.24
CA LEU A 506 -12.70 4.95 -14.65
C LEU A 506 -11.27 4.62 -15.07
N TRP A 507 -10.29 4.90 -14.22
CA TRP A 507 -8.88 4.59 -14.46
C TRP A 507 -8.63 3.09 -14.54
N GLU A 508 -9.26 2.28 -13.68
CA GLU A 508 -9.17 0.83 -13.74
C GLU A 508 -9.75 0.26 -15.04
N LEU A 509 -10.91 0.78 -15.48
CA LEU A 509 -11.51 0.40 -16.76
C LEU A 509 -10.61 0.78 -17.93
N ALA A 510 -10.03 1.99 -17.89
CA ALA A 510 -9.08 2.48 -18.89
C ALA A 510 -7.81 1.62 -18.95
N LEU A 511 -7.25 1.23 -17.79
CA LEU A 511 -6.11 0.32 -17.71
C LEU A 511 -6.48 -1.07 -18.23
N ALA A 512 -7.64 -1.62 -17.86
CA ALA A 512 -8.10 -2.93 -18.31
C ALA A 512 -8.23 -3.01 -19.83
N GLU A 513 -8.83 -1.97 -20.45
CA GLU A 513 -8.94 -1.83 -21.90
C GLU A 513 -7.56 -1.73 -22.59
N ARG A 514 -6.55 -1.19 -21.90
CA ARG A 514 -5.17 -0.96 -22.38
C ARG A 514 -4.16 -2.03 -21.95
N ARG A 515 -4.58 -3.16 -21.35
CA ARG A 515 -3.64 -4.25 -20.97
C ARG A 515 -3.03 -4.96 -22.18
N GLY A 516 -3.66 -4.84 -23.35
CA GLY A 516 -3.16 -5.42 -24.59
C GLY A 516 -4.06 -5.12 -25.78
N VAL A 517 -3.67 -5.69 -26.92
CA VAL A 517 -4.40 -5.59 -28.19
C VAL A 517 -4.63 -6.99 -28.73
N ASP A 518 -5.87 -7.31 -29.08
CA ASP A 518 -6.23 -8.58 -29.69
C ASP A 518 -6.94 -8.43 -31.04
N ALA A 519 -7.36 -9.56 -31.61
CA ALA A 519 -8.00 -9.60 -32.93
C ALA A 519 -9.40 -8.97 -32.97
N ARG A 520 -10.05 -8.69 -31.83
CA ARG A 520 -11.37 -8.05 -31.73
C ARG A 520 -11.27 -6.54 -31.65
N ASP A 521 -10.13 -6.01 -31.21
CA ASP A 521 -9.90 -4.58 -31.09
C ASP A 521 -9.90 -3.88 -32.45
N ARG A 522 -10.46 -2.67 -32.48
CA ARG A 522 -10.45 -1.78 -33.64
C ARG A 522 -9.24 -0.85 -33.55
N LEU A 523 -8.53 -0.71 -34.67
CA LEU A 523 -7.39 0.19 -34.81
C LEU A 523 -7.79 1.37 -35.70
N LEU A 524 -7.38 2.57 -35.27
CA LEU A 524 -7.62 3.84 -35.93
C LEU A 524 -6.29 4.48 -36.34
N PRO A 525 -6.28 5.43 -37.30
CA PRO A 525 -5.10 6.23 -37.62
C PRO A 525 -4.52 6.89 -36.38
N HIS A 526 -3.19 7.00 -36.32
CA HIS A 526 -2.46 7.43 -35.12
C HIS A 526 -2.75 8.88 -34.69
N ALA A 527 -3.21 9.76 -35.60
CA ALA A 527 -3.56 11.15 -35.30
C ALA A 527 -2.42 11.98 -34.66
N LEU A 528 -1.18 11.63 -34.97
CA LEU A 528 0.02 12.37 -34.57
C LEU A 528 0.25 13.54 -35.52
N THR A 529 0.84 14.63 -35.03
CA THR A 529 1.22 15.76 -35.87
C THR A 529 2.36 15.39 -36.83
N PRO A 530 2.51 16.11 -37.96
CA PRO A 530 3.63 15.86 -38.88
C PRO A 530 5.02 15.97 -38.20
N GLU A 531 5.15 16.81 -37.17
CA GLU A 531 6.38 16.95 -36.39
C GLU A 531 6.67 15.71 -35.54
N GLU A 532 5.67 15.21 -34.82
CA GLU A 532 5.78 13.98 -34.03
C GLU A 532 6.12 12.77 -34.91
N VAL A 533 5.50 12.67 -36.09
CA VAL A 533 5.80 11.62 -37.07
C VAL A 533 7.25 11.69 -37.55
N ARG A 534 7.77 12.89 -37.84
CA ARG A 534 9.17 13.08 -38.24
C ARG A 534 10.14 12.65 -37.12
N GLY A 535 9.88 13.07 -35.88
CA GLY A 535 10.69 12.69 -34.72
C GLY A 535 10.73 11.18 -34.50
N LEU A 536 9.57 10.51 -34.60
CA LEU A 536 9.48 9.05 -34.51
C LEU A 536 10.24 8.35 -35.64
N ARG A 537 10.08 8.82 -36.89
CA ARG A 537 10.80 8.25 -38.04
C ARG A 537 12.32 8.35 -37.85
N GLN A 538 12.82 9.51 -37.42
CA GLN A 538 14.25 9.73 -37.20
C GLN A 538 14.83 8.75 -36.16
N GLN A 539 14.11 8.50 -35.05
CA GLN A 539 14.55 7.52 -34.05
C GLN A 539 14.46 6.07 -34.56
N LEU A 540 13.38 5.73 -35.25
CA LEU A 540 13.20 4.39 -35.82
C LEU A 540 14.28 4.08 -36.87
N GLU A 541 14.73 5.08 -37.63
CA GLU A 541 15.82 4.94 -38.59
C GLU A 541 17.17 4.60 -37.93
N GLN A 542 17.39 5.00 -36.68
CA GLN A 542 18.62 4.65 -35.95
C GLN A 542 18.69 3.16 -35.57
N ILE A 543 17.61 2.40 -35.76
CA ILE A 543 17.56 0.96 -35.45
C ILE A 543 18.00 0.15 -36.68
N PRO A 544 19.20 -0.47 -36.70
CA PRO A 544 19.75 -1.10 -37.91
C PRO A 544 18.98 -2.34 -38.38
N LEU A 545 18.36 -3.06 -37.43
CA LEU A 545 17.62 -4.29 -37.69
C LEU A 545 16.19 -4.04 -38.19
N LEU A 546 15.73 -2.79 -38.23
CA LEU A 546 14.35 -2.45 -38.58
C LEU A 546 14.14 -2.49 -40.10
N LYS A 547 13.21 -3.33 -40.56
CA LYS A 547 12.76 -3.40 -41.96
C LYS A 547 11.57 -2.49 -42.21
N ALA A 548 10.58 -2.49 -41.32
CA ALA A 548 9.42 -1.63 -41.42
C ALA A 548 8.84 -1.32 -40.04
N ALA A 549 8.21 -0.16 -39.89
CA ALA A 549 7.51 0.23 -38.68
C ALA A 549 6.15 0.82 -39.00
N TYR A 550 5.17 0.42 -38.19
CA TYR A 550 3.78 0.84 -38.27
C TYR A 550 3.33 1.39 -36.93
N ILE A 551 2.47 2.40 -36.96
CA ILE A 551 1.79 2.92 -35.77
C ILE A 551 0.30 3.11 -36.03
N ALA A 552 -0.50 2.68 -35.08
CA ALA A 552 -1.93 2.98 -35.02
C ALA A 552 -2.31 3.29 -33.58
N ARG A 553 -3.53 3.79 -33.37
CA ARG A 553 -4.11 3.90 -32.03
C ARG A 553 -5.27 2.91 -31.88
N LYS A 554 -5.39 2.31 -30.71
CA LYS A 554 -6.56 1.50 -30.36
C LYS A 554 -7.76 2.41 -30.16
N ASP A 555 -8.92 2.00 -30.66
CA ASP A 555 -10.20 2.64 -30.36
C ASP A 555 -10.55 2.36 -28.89
N VAL A 556 -10.42 3.36 -28.03
CA VAL A 556 -10.61 3.26 -26.58
C VAL A 556 -11.82 4.06 -26.13
N ARG A 557 -12.59 3.53 -25.18
CA ARG A 557 -13.81 4.17 -24.68
C ARG A 557 -13.58 4.98 -23.43
N HIS A 558 -12.69 4.52 -22.55
CA HIS A 558 -12.46 5.16 -21.25
C HIS A 558 -11.20 6.02 -21.32
N ILE A 559 -11.34 7.30 -20.91
CA ILE A 559 -10.26 8.31 -20.99
C ILE A 559 -9.76 8.41 -22.44
N ALA A 560 -10.67 8.67 -23.37
CA ALA A 560 -10.38 8.71 -24.80
C ALA A 560 -9.38 9.83 -25.16
N GLU A 561 -9.29 10.86 -24.31
CA GLU A 561 -8.29 11.92 -24.37
C GLU A 561 -6.85 11.40 -24.22
N GLN A 562 -6.65 10.20 -23.63
CA GLN A 562 -5.35 9.54 -23.54
C GLN A 562 -5.25 8.38 -24.55
N PRO A 563 -4.58 8.56 -25.70
CA PRO A 563 -4.49 7.53 -26.72
C PRO A 563 -3.69 6.31 -26.22
N TYR A 564 -3.98 5.14 -26.77
CA TYR A 564 -3.19 3.93 -26.60
C TYR A 564 -2.60 3.51 -27.93
N TYR A 565 -1.28 3.68 -28.08
CA TYR A 565 -0.62 3.41 -29.35
C TYR A 565 -0.23 1.94 -29.49
N VAL A 566 -0.35 1.44 -30.72
CA VAL A 566 0.09 0.11 -31.13
C VAL A 566 1.23 0.32 -32.11
N VAL A 567 2.44 0.01 -31.67
CA VAL A 567 3.64 0.09 -32.52
C VAL A 567 3.95 -1.31 -32.99
N ALA A 568 3.99 -1.51 -34.31
CA ALA A 568 4.33 -2.80 -34.89
C ALA A 568 5.56 -2.69 -35.78
N VAL A 569 6.55 -3.55 -35.54
CA VAL A 569 7.84 -3.52 -36.24
C VAL A 569 8.11 -4.84 -36.97
N GLU A 570 8.67 -4.75 -38.17
CA GLU A 570 9.23 -5.88 -38.91
C GLU A 570 10.76 -5.79 -38.84
N LEU A 571 11.42 -6.87 -38.44
CA LEU A 571 12.88 -6.91 -38.27
C LEU A 571 13.55 -7.78 -39.34
N ARG A 572 14.75 -7.39 -39.78
CA ARG A 572 15.65 -8.20 -40.61
C ARG A 572 16.43 -9.18 -39.73
N LEU A 573 15.83 -10.31 -39.36
CA LEU A 573 16.47 -11.33 -38.51
C LEU A 573 16.97 -12.51 -39.34
N ARG A 574 18.16 -13.04 -39.01
CA ARG A 574 18.63 -14.35 -39.48
C ARG A 574 17.77 -15.46 -38.87
N SER A 575 17.54 -16.55 -39.62
CA SER A 575 16.58 -17.64 -39.34
C SER A 575 16.64 -18.19 -37.91
N TYR A 576 17.83 -18.27 -37.33
CA TYR A 576 18.06 -18.75 -35.96
C TYR A 576 17.37 -17.91 -34.86
N TRP A 577 17.27 -16.59 -35.03
CA TRP A 577 16.69 -15.67 -34.03
C TRP A 577 15.16 -15.49 -34.18
N ALA A 578 14.57 -16.10 -35.21
CA ALA A 578 13.15 -15.97 -35.50
C ALA A 578 12.26 -16.63 -34.43
N HIS A 579 12.78 -17.53 -33.60
CA HIS A 579 11.97 -18.36 -32.68
C HIS A 579 12.16 -18.03 -31.18
N ALA A 580 12.94 -17.01 -30.82
CA ALA A 580 13.17 -16.61 -29.42
C ALA A 580 12.59 -15.21 -29.09
N PRO A 581 11.37 -15.11 -28.51
CA PRO A 581 10.68 -13.84 -28.26
C PRO A 581 11.39 -12.90 -27.27
N ALA A 582 11.98 -13.47 -26.21
CA ALA A 582 12.63 -12.70 -25.15
C ALA A 582 13.89 -11.97 -25.64
N GLN A 583 14.72 -12.66 -26.43
CA GLN A 583 15.97 -12.12 -26.97
C GLN A 583 15.70 -11.02 -28.03
N ARG A 584 14.64 -11.15 -28.83
CA ARG A 584 14.21 -10.08 -29.76
C ARG A 584 13.85 -8.80 -29.02
N ARG A 585 13.01 -8.90 -27.98
CA ARG A 585 12.62 -7.74 -27.17
C ARG A 585 13.83 -7.10 -26.47
N GLN A 586 14.82 -7.88 -26.08
CA GLN A 586 16.04 -7.36 -25.46
C GLN A 586 16.92 -6.57 -26.45
N LEU A 587 16.94 -6.95 -27.73
CA LEU A 587 17.74 -6.29 -28.77
C LEU A 587 17.21 -4.91 -29.19
N ILE A 588 15.89 -4.74 -29.25
CA ILE A 588 15.24 -3.50 -29.71
C ILE A 588 14.50 -2.73 -28.61
N GLY A 589 14.32 -3.36 -27.44
CA GLY A 589 13.58 -2.81 -26.30
C GLY A 589 14.09 -1.45 -25.85
N PRO A 590 15.40 -1.25 -25.60
CA PRO A 590 15.93 0.05 -25.16
C PRO A 590 15.68 1.17 -26.17
N ALA A 591 15.90 0.92 -27.47
CA ALA A 591 15.70 1.91 -28.52
C ALA A 591 14.22 2.27 -28.72
N LEU A 592 13.30 1.29 -28.55
CA LEU A 592 11.87 1.51 -28.69
C LEU A 592 11.25 2.11 -27.42
N GLN A 593 11.80 1.85 -26.23
CA GLN A 593 11.38 2.50 -24.98
C GLN A 593 11.66 4.01 -24.99
N ALA A 594 12.60 4.48 -25.80
CA ALA A 594 12.94 5.89 -25.96
C ALA A 594 12.05 6.65 -26.97
N LEU A 595 11.00 6.00 -27.52
CA LEU A 595 10.09 6.66 -28.46
C LEU A 595 9.34 7.82 -27.78
N PRO A 596 9.31 9.04 -28.37
CA PRO A 596 8.65 10.22 -27.81
C PRO A 596 7.13 10.17 -28.01
N LEU A 597 6.49 9.06 -27.64
CA LEU A 597 5.05 8.91 -27.68
C LEU A 597 4.41 9.47 -26.41
N ARG A 598 3.48 10.41 -26.57
CA ARG A 598 2.66 10.92 -25.48
C ARG A 598 1.56 9.92 -25.13
N GLY A 599 1.83 9.04 -24.16
CA GLY A 599 0.86 8.10 -23.61
C GLY A 599 1.30 6.63 -23.62
N PRO A 600 0.51 5.73 -23.02
CA PRO A 600 0.82 4.32 -22.97
C PRO A 600 0.78 3.68 -24.37
N TRP A 601 1.68 2.73 -24.62
CA TRP A 601 1.75 2.03 -25.89
C TRP A 601 2.25 0.60 -25.73
N CYS A 602 2.07 -0.21 -26.78
CA CYS A 602 2.54 -1.59 -26.82
C CYS A 602 3.29 -1.90 -28.11
N LEU A 603 4.20 -2.88 -28.04
CA LEU A 603 5.04 -3.31 -29.15
C LEU A 603 4.62 -4.68 -29.66
N PHE A 604 4.46 -4.79 -30.98
CA PHE A 604 4.30 -6.06 -31.71
C PHE A 604 5.45 -6.28 -32.70
N CYS A 605 6.12 -7.42 -32.61
CA CYS A 605 7.16 -7.82 -33.56
C CYS A 605 6.58 -8.67 -34.70
N GLY A 606 6.07 -8.01 -35.74
CA GLY A 606 5.63 -8.62 -37.00
C GLY A 606 4.52 -9.66 -36.84
N ARG A 607 4.51 -10.67 -37.74
CA ARG A 607 3.55 -11.80 -37.72
C ARG A 607 3.76 -12.79 -36.56
N LEU A 608 4.87 -12.67 -35.82
CA LEU A 608 5.29 -13.66 -34.82
C LEU A 608 4.57 -13.46 -33.49
N ASP A 609 4.26 -12.22 -33.11
CA ASP A 609 3.56 -11.93 -31.85
C ASP A 609 2.02 -12.05 -32.01
N SER A 610 1.47 -11.56 -33.15
CA SER A 610 0.06 -11.78 -33.51
C SER A 610 -0.17 -11.53 -35.00
N ARG A 611 -0.48 -12.60 -35.75
CA ARG A 611 -0.79 -12.50 -37.19
C ARG A 611 -1.97 -11.56 -37.48
N HIS A 612 -2.99 -11.58 -36.63
CA HIS A 612 -4.21 -10.80 -36.80
C HIS A 612 -3.98 -9.30 -36.57
N VAL A 613 -3.31 -8.94 -35.47
CA VAL A 613 -2.99 -7.52 -35.17
C VAL A 613 -2.06 -6.94 -36.24
N TRP A 614 -1.09 -7.74 -36.70
CA TRP A 614 -0.20 -7.35 -37.79
C TRP A 614 -0.91 -7.10 -39.12
N ALA A 615 -1.89 -7.93 -39.48
CA ALA A 615 -2.68 -7.73 -40.69
C ALA A 615 -3.53 -6.45 -40.58
N LYS A 616 -4.17 -6.23 -39.42
CA LYS A 616 -5.01 -5.06 -39.16
C LYS A 616 -4.24 -3.75 -39.22
N ILE A 617 -3.08 -3.65 -38.56
CA ILE A 617 -2.34 -2.38 -38.52
C ILE A 617 -1.87 -1.93 -39.91
N LYS A 618 -1.54 -2.88 -40.80
CA LYS A 618 -1.17 -2.58 -42.20
C LYS A 618 -2.32 -2.04 -43.05
N GLN A 619 -3.56 -2.29 -42.64
CA GLN A 619 -4.76 -1.80 -43.31
C GLN A 619 -5.18 -0.40 -42.80
N VAL A 620 -4.58 0.08 -41.71
CA VAL A 620 -4.89 1.41 -41.17
C VAL A 620 -4.25 2.49 -42.06
N PRO A 621 -5.02 3.46 -42.57
CA PRO A 621 -4.47 4.55 -43.38
C PRO A 621 -3.43 5.36 -42.62
N GLY A 622 -2.30 5.65 -43.27
CA GLY A 622 -1.20 6.43 -42.69
C GLY A 622 -0.39 5.71 -41.60
N ALA A 623 -0.64 4.41 -41.36
CA ALA A 623 0.06 3.69 -40.30
C ALA A 623 1.53 3.41 -40.61
N GLU A 624 1.94 3.34 -41.88
CA GLU A 624 3.34 3.06 -42.25
C GLU A 624 4.24 4.27 -41.98
N LEU A 625 5.09 4.18 -40.97
CA LEU A 625 6.05 5.23 -40.63
C LEU A 625 7.34 5.11 -41.42
N LEU A 626 7.82 3.88 -41.62
CA LEU A 626 9.11 3.59 -42.24
C LEU A 626 9.06 2.22 -42.92
N ARG A 627 9.69 2.11 -44.09
CA ARG A 627 9.99 0.84 -44.76
C ARG A 627 11.35 0.96 -45.47
N ARG A 628 12.18 -0.08 -45.31
CA ARG A 628 13.56 -0.16 -45.80
C ARG A 628 13.80 -1.39 -46.66
#